data_AF-A0A645AL20-F1
#
_entry.id   AF-A0A645AL20-F1
#
_cell.length_a   1.000
_cell.length_b   1.000
_cell.length_c   1.000
_cell.angle_alpha   90.00
_cell.angle_beta   90.00
_cell.angle_gamma   90.00
#
_symmetry.space_group_name_H-M   'P 1'
#
loop_
_entity.id
_entity.type
_entity.pdbx_description
1 polymer ?
#
loop_
_entity_poly.entity_id
_entity_poly.type
_entity_poly.pdbx_seq_one_letter_code
_entity_poly.pdbx_strand_id
1 'polypeptide(L)'
;MEELTNEYLIKAGYEDVIVTTVLHQWMGSFPRDEAKAFSVISLGSTLASLSKATKVIVKTPHEALGVPTMEANAQGLLCTKQILAMLKDQDFRTAEVDIEKEIIKRETRCIIDKCVEIGENDIALGTIRAFKSGILDIPFAPSIHTLGKLLPARDNHGAIRILNPGRLPFTPEILEFNNKKIEERAKFENREKSFQMVIDDVYAISKGTLIGRPRNK
;
A
#
# COMPACT_ATOMS: atom_id res chain seq x y z
N MET A 1 10.46 -3.84 0.53
CA MET A 1 10.10 -4.71 1.67
C MET A 1 11.17 -5.76 1.87
N GLU A 2 11.34 -6.72 0.95
CA GLU A 2 12.31 -7.82 1.05
C GLU A 2 13.73 -7.39 1.43
N GLU A 3 14.27 -6.36 0.75
CA GLU A 3 15.61 -5.83 1.05
C GLU A 3 15.75 -5.35 2.51
N LEU A 4 14.78 -4.58 3.01
CA LEU A 4 14.82 -4.08 4.39
C LEU A 4 14.56 -5.20 5.40
N THR A 5 13.69 -6.16 5.10
CA THR A 5 13.47 -7.31 5.99
C THR A 5 14.76 -8.09 6.20
N ASN A 6 15.49 -8.41 5.12
CA ASN A 6 16.81 -9.06 5.23
C ASN A 6 17.81 -8.18 5.99
N GLU A 7 17.86 -6.87 5.69
CA GLU A 7 18.75 -5.92 6.39
C GLU A 7 18.51 -5.92 7.91
N TYR A 8 17.26 -5.84 8.37
CA TYR A 8 16.93 -5.82 9.80
C TYR A 8 17.12 -7.16 10.49
N LEU A 9 16.88 -8.29 9.80
CA LEU A 9 17.15 -9.62 10.34
C LEU A 9 18.65 -9.82 10.61
N ILE A 10 19.49 -9.49 9.62
CA ILE A 10 20.95 -9.57 9.76
C ILE A 10 21.45 -8.65 10.88
N LYS A 11 20.95 -7.41 10.94
CA LYS A 11 21.29 -6.47 12.03
C LYS A 11 20.93 -6.99 13.41
N ALA A 12 19.89 -7.82 13.51
CA ALA A 12 19.46 -8.44 14.76
C ALA A 12 20.11 -9.80 15.04
N GLY A 13 21.07 -10.23 14.20
CA GLY A 13 21.82 -11.49 14.37
C GLY A 13 21.14 -12.74 13.81
N TYR A 14 20.12 -12.58 12.96
CA TYR A 14 19.44 -13.69 12.27
C TYR A 14 19.93 -13.78 10.82
N GLU A 15 20.83 -14.73 10.52
CA GLU A 15 21.48 -14.85 9.21
C GLU A 15 20.92 -16.00 8.35
N ASP A 16 20.22 -16.92 8.99
CA ASP A 16 19.75 -18.20 8.46
C ASP A 16 18.22 -18.23 8.29
N VAL A 17 17.64 -17.07 7.93
CA VAL A 17 16.21 -16.90 7.64
C VAL A 17 15.99 -16.73 6.13
N ILE A 18 15.11 -17.56 5.57
CA ILE A 18 14.67 -17.42 4.17
C ILE A 18 13.49 -16.46 4.11
N VAL A 19 13.71 -15.28 3.55
CA VAL A 19 12.65 -14.28 3.32
C VAL A 19 11.96 -14.57 1.99
N THR A 20 10.62 -14.57 1.99
CA THR A 20 9.79 -14.63 0.79
C THR A 20 8.73 -13.53 0.83
N THR A 21 8.18 -13.16 -0.32
CA THR A 21 7.22 -12.06 -0.44
C THR A 21 5.84 -12.56 -0.88
N VAL A 22 4.80 -11.94 -0.33
CA VAL A 22 3.42 -12.16 -0.77
C VAL A 22 2.79 -10.84 -1.18
N LEU A 23 2.31 -10.77 -2.42
CA LEU A 23 1.50 -9.65 -2.88
C LEU A 23 0.02 -10.02 -2.74
N HIS A 24 -0.72 -9.20 -2.02
CA HIS A 24 -2.17 -9.26 -2.04
C HIS A 24 -2.65 -8.40 -3.19
N GLN A 25 -3.51 -8.94 -4.05
CA GLN A 25 -4.28 -8.09 -4.97
C GLN A 25 -5.09 -7.07 -4.18
N TRP A 26 -5.72 -6.10 -4.85
CA TRP A 26 -6.42 -4.98 -4.22
C TRP A 26 -7.24 -5.42 -2.99
N MET A 27 -6.99 -4.78 -1.85
CA MET A 27 -7.61 -5.15 -0.56
C MET A 27 -8.74 -4.19 -0.14
N GLY A 28 -9.02 -3.16 -0.94
CA GLY A 28 -10.16 -2.28 -0.72
C GLY A 28 -11.41 -2.76 -1.46
N SER A 29 -12.41 -1.88 -1.54
CA SER A 29 -13.69 -2.19 -2.17
C SER A 29 -13.56 -2.51 -3.66
N PHE A 30 -14.23 -3.57 -4.09
CA PHE A 30 -14.31 -3.99 -5.49
C PHE A 30 -15.53 -3.39 -6.21
N PRO A 31 -15.48 -3.28 -7.55
CA PRO A 31 -16.69 -3.06 -8.34
C PRO A 31 -17.61 -4.29 -8.27
N ARG A 32 -18.92 -4.08 -8.31
CA ARG A 32 -19.93 -5.16 -8.33
C ARG A 32 -20.05 -5.88 -9.67
N ASP A 33 -19.67 -5.19 -10.75
CA ASP A 33 -19.64 -5.77 -12.09
C ASP A 33 -18.42 -6.71 -12.20
N GLU A 34 -18.66 -7.96 -12.58
CA GLU A 34 -17.62 -8.99 -12.59
C GLU A 34 -16.51 -8.69 -13.61
N ALA A 35 -16.85 -8.13 -14.77
CA ALA A 35 -15.85 -7.77 -15.78
C ALA A 35 -14.89 -6.68 -15.25
N LYS A 36 -15.44 -5.69 -14.51
CA LYS A 36 -14.62 -4.72 -13.79
C LYS A 36 -13.81 -5.37 -12.67
N ALA A 37 -14.36 -6.34 -11.94
CA ALA A 37 -13.64 -7.06 -10.89
C ALA A 37 -12.45 -7.85 -11.47
N PHE A 38 -12.62 -8.52 -12.62
CA PHE A 38 -11.52 -9.18 -13.33
C PHE A 38 -10.45 -8.20 -13.80
N SER A 39 -10.80 -6.96 -14.16
CA SER A 39 -9.80 -5.92 -14.45
C SER A 39 -8.92 -5.62 -13.23
N VAL A 40 -9.51 -5.55 -12.03
CA VAL A 40 -8.77 -5.34 -10.77
C VAL A 40 -7.87 -6.55 -10.43
N ILE A 41 -8.40 -7.76 -10.59
CA ILE A 41 -7.64 -9.03 -10.39
C ILE A 41 -6.47 -9.09 -11.37
N SER A 42 -6.70 -8.79 -12.65
CA SER A 42 -5.70 -8.83 -13.70
C SER A 42 -4.60 -7.81 -13.43
N LEU A 43 -4.94 -6.57 -13.07
CA LEU A 43 -3.97 -5.54 -12.73
C LEU A 43 -3.11 -5.95 -11.52
N GLY A 44 -3.73 -6.48 -10.46
CA GLY A 44 -3.00 -6.99 -9.30
C GLY A 44 -2.09 -8.18 -9.64
N SER A 45 -2.52 -9.05 -10.56
CA SER A 45 -1.71 -10.18 -11.06
C SER A 45 -0.51 -9.70 -11.88
N THR A 46 -0.71 -8.68 -12.71
CA THR A 46 0.39 -8.02 -13.45
C THR A 46 1.43 -7.46 -12.49
N LEU A 47 1.00 -6.73 -11.46
CA LEU A 47 1.92 -6.19 -10.45
C LEU A 47 2.66 -7.29 -9.67
N ALA A 48 1.99 -8.39 -9.32
CA ALA A 48 2.63 -9.55 -8.69
C ALA A 48 3.72 -10.16 -9.57
N SER A 49 3.44 -10.33 -10.88
CA SER A 49 4.39 -10.91 -11.82
C SER A 49 5.62 -10.02 -12.04
N LEU A 50 5.39 -8.71 -12.22
CA LEU A 50 6.46 -7.76 -12.51
C LEU A 50 7.31 -7.43 -11.28
N SER A 51 6.72 -7.47 -10.08
CA SER A 51 7.46 -7.30 -8.82
C SER A 51 8.21 -8.55 -8.34
N LYS A 52 8.05 -9.68 -9.07
CA LYS A 52 8.65 -10.98 -8.71
C LYS A 52 8.23 -11.47 -7.32
N ALA A 53 6.98 -11.21 -6.93
CA ALA A 53 6.45 -11.69 -5.66
C ALA A 53 6.48 -13.23 -5.61
N THR A 54 6.92 -13.81 -4.49
CA THR A 54 6.99 -15.26 -4.33
C THR A 54 5.61 -15.92 -4.33
N LYS A 55 4.60 -15.22 -3.80
CA LYS A 55 3.19 -15.66 -3.74
C LYS A 55 2.26 -14.50 -4.06
N VAL A 56 1.10 -14.80 -4.67
CA VAL A 56 0.00 -13.85 -4.82
C VAL A 56 -1.26 -14.37 -4.14
N ILE A 57 -1.96 -13.50 -3.39
CA ILE A 57 -3.29 -13.80 -2.85
C ILE A 57 -4.35 -13.33 -3.85
N VAL A 58 -5.14 -14.29 -4.32
CA VAL A 58 -6.10 -14.11 -5.39
C VAL A 58 -7.44 -13.61 -4.86
N LYS A 59 -8.01 -12.63 -5.56
CA LYS A 59 -9.36 -12.10 -5.35
C LYS A 59 -10.35 -12.72 -6.32
N THR A 60 -11.63 -12.51 -6.06
CA THR A 60 -12.71 -13.12 -6.84
C THR A 60 -13.61 -12.05 -7.46
N PRO A 61 -14.35 -12.36 -8.55
CA PRO A 61 -15.35 -11.45 -9.08
C PRO A 61 -16.48 -11.14 -8.07
N HIS A 62 -16.67 -11.97 -7.05
CA HIS A 62 -17.69 -11.80 -6.01
C HIS A 62 -17.23 -10.94 -4.82
N GLU A 63 -16.04 -10.34 -4.85
CA GLU A 63 -15.46 -9.61 -3.70
C GLU A 63 -16.36 -8.49 -3.16
N ALA A 64 -17.19 -7.87 -4.02
CA ALA A 64 -18.13 -6.82 -3.61
C ALA A 64 -19.48 -7.34 -3.08
N LEU A 65 -19.73 -8.64 -3.16
CA LEU A 65 -21.00 -9.29 -2.87
C LEU A 65 -20.94 -10.15 -1.59
N GLY A 66 -19.79 -10.76 -1.30
CA GLY A 66 -19.59 -11.58 -0.11
C GLY A 66 -18.56 -12.69 -0.31
N VAL A 67 -18.68 -13.76 0.48
CA VAL A 67 -17.83 -14.95 0.33
C VAL A 67 -18.08 -15.57 -1.07
N PRO A 68 -17.04 -15.87 -1.84
CA PRO A 68 -17.20 -16.39 -3.20
C PRO A 68 -17.74 -17.82 -3.21
N THR A 69 -18.41 -18.21 -4.30
CA THR A 69 -18.64 -19.63 -4.60
C THR A 69 -17.34 -20.28 -5.04
N MET A 70 -17.31 -21.61 -5.11
CA MET A 70 -16.13 -22.33 -5.59
C MET A 70 -15.79 -21.97 -7.05
N GLU A 71 -16.80 -21.73 -7.89
CA GLU A 71 -16.63 -21.38 -9.30
C GLU A 71 -16.02 -19.97 -9.45
N ALA A 72 -16.55 -18.98 -8.73
CA ALA A 72 -16.01 -17.62 -8.75
C ALA A 72 -14.56 -17.58 -8.23
N ASN A 73 -14.25 -18.37 -7.21
CA ASN A 73 -12.89 -18.51 -6.71
C ASN A 73 -11.95 -19.16 -7.76
N ALA A 74 -12.40 -20.26 -8.39
CA ALA A 74 -11.65 -20.91 -9.46
C ALA A 74 -11.40 -19.97 -10.65
N GLN A 75 -12.38 -19.15 -11.04
CA GLN A 75 -12.20 -18.15 -12.11
C GLN A 75 -11.15 -17.10 -11.77
N GLY A 76 -11.13 -16.60 -10.53
CA GLY A 76 -10.07 -15.70 -10.05
C GLY A 76 -8.69 -16.35 -10.16
N LEU A 77 -8.56 -17.60 -9.72
CA LEU A 77 -7.30 -18.37 -9.81
C LEU A 77 -6.83 -18.57 -11.25
N LEU A 78 -7.75 -18.93 -12.15
CA LEU A 78 -7.46 -19.13 -13.58
C LEU A 78 -7.02 -17.82 -14.24
N CYS A 79 -7.73 -16.72 -13.97
CA CYS A 79 -7.37 -15.38 -14.45
C CYS A 79 -5.96 -15.00 -13.98
N THR A 80 -5.68 -15.12 -12.69
CA THR A 80 -4.35 -14.80 -12.16
C THR A 80 -3.27 -15.68 -12.76
N LYS A 81 -3.46 -17.01 -12.83
CA LYS A 81 -2.49 -17.93 -13.40
C LYS A 81 -2.19 -17.59 -14.86
N GLN A 82 -3.20 -17.22 -15.65
CA GLN A 82 -3.03 -16.81 -17.04
C GLN A 82 -2.13 -15.57 -17.16
N ILE A 83 -2.38 -14.53 -16.36
CA ILE A 83 -1.56 -13.31 -16.37
C ILE A 83 -0.11 -13.60 -15.96
N LEU A 84 0.08 -14.38 -14.89
CA LEU A 84 1.43 -14.79 -14.46
C LEU A 84 2.17 -15.55 -15.57
N ALA A 85 1.49 -16.47 -16.26
CA ALA A 85 2.09 -17.23 -17.36
C ALA A 85 2.49 -16.33 -18.55
N MET A 86 1.66 -15.34 -18.89
CA MET A 86 1.94 -14.37 -19.96
C MET A 86 3.13 -13.46 -19.64
N LEU A 87 3.34 -13.13 -18.36
CA LEU A 87 4.36 -12.17 -17.91
C LEU A 87 5.58 -12.82 -17.24
N LYS A 88 5.69 -14.16 -17.26
CA LYS A 88 6.75 -14.91 -16.56
C LYS A 88 8.17 -14.44 -16.93
N ASP A 89 8.37 -14.09 -18.20
CA ASP A 89 9.67 -13.70 -18.76
C ASP A 89 9.89 -12.17 -18.78
N GLN A 90 8.92 -11.39 -18.29
CA GLN A 90 8.99 -9.93 -18.29
C GLN A 90 9.65 -9.42 -17.01
N ASP A 91 10.43 -8.36 -17.12
CA ASP A 91 10.98 -7.61 -15.98
C ASP A 91 10.52 -6.15 -16.07
N PHE A 92 10.44 -5.46 -14.94
CA PHE A 92 10.04 -4.06 -14.88
C PHE A 92 11.01 -3.29 -13.97
N ARG A 93 11.95 -2.59 -14.61
CA ARG A 93 12.94 -1.74 -13.93
C ARG A 93 13.02 -0.40 -14.62
N THR A 94 12.79 0.66 -13.88
CA THR A 94 12.93 2.04 -14.36
C THR A 94 13.56 2.91 -13.27
N ALA A 95 14.11 4.06 -13.65
CA ALA A 95 14.70 4.99 -12.69
C ALA A 95 13.66 5.50 -11.68
N GLU A 96 12.40 5.67 -12.10
CA GLU A 96 11.30 6.10 -11.24
C GLU A 96 11.01 5.07 -10.15
N VAL A 97 11.10 3.77 -10.46
CA VAL A 97 10.94 2.70 -9.46
C VAL A 97 12.05 2.77 -8.42
N ASP A 98 13.30 3.01 -8.84
CA ASP A 98 14.42 3.13 -7.91
C ASP A 98 14.31 4.37 -7.01
N ILE A 99 13.87 5.51 -7.56
CA ILE A 99 13.59 6.73 -6.78
C ILE A 99 12.51 6.46 -5.74
N GLU A 100 11.39 5.85 -6.15
CA GLU A 100 10.27 5.55 -5.25
C GLU A 100 10.67 4.55 -4.16
N LYS A 101 11.46 3.52 -4.52
CA LYS A 101 12.02 2.55 -3.56
C LYS A 101 12.85 3.23 -2.49
N GLU A 102 13.66 4.22 -2.83
CA GLU A 102 14.48 4.94 -1.84
C GLU A 102 13.63 5.80 -0.90
N ILE A 103 12.58 6.46 -1.41
CA ILE A 103 11.63 7.18 -0.55
C ILE A 103 10.97 6.22 0.46
N ILE A 104 10.47 5.08 -0.01
CA ILE A 104 9.85 4.06 0.85
C ILE A 104 10.84 3.57 1.91
N LYS A 105 12.11 3.34 1.54
CA LYS A 105 13.13 2.91 2.50
C LYS A 105 13.37 3.95 3.58
N ARG A 106 13.49 5.23 3.20
CA ARG A 106 13.70 6.34 4.14
C ARG A 106 12.52 6.49 5.11
N GLU A 107 11.28 6.47 4.60
CA GLU A 107 10.06 6.48 5.41
C GLU A 107 10.02 5.29 6.38
N THR A 108 10.30 4.08 5.88
CA THR A 108 10.30 2.86 6.70
C THR A 108 11.33 2.94 7.83
N ARG A 109 12.56 3.37 7.53
CA ARG A 109 13.62 3.51 8.53
C ARG A 109 13.26 4.51 9.62
N CYS A 110 12.67 5.66 9.27
CA CYS A 110 12.18 6.62 10.27
C CYS A 110 11.25 5.97 11.30
N ILE A 111 10.34 5.09 10.86
CA ILE A 111 9.38 4.41 11.75
C ILE A 111 10.06 3.29 12.54
N ILE A 112 10.75 2.38 11.86
CA ILE A 112 11.32 1.18 12.49
C ILE A 112 12.45 1.56 13.46
N ASP A 113 13.36 2.44 13.05
CA ASP A 113 14.48 2.87 13.90
C ASP A 113 13.96 3.60 15.13
N LYS A 114 12.89 4.39 15.00
CA LYS A 114 12.25 5.04 16.15
C LYS A 114 11.60 4.03 17.09
N CYS A 115 11.00 2.96 16.57
CA CYS A 115 10.46 1.88 17.39
C CYS A 115 11.59 1.17 18.18
N VAL A 116 12.73 0.88 17.54
CA VAL A 116 13.90 0.29 18.21
C VAL A 116 14.45 1.22 19.29
N GLU A 117 14.59 2.53 18.98
CA GLU A 117 15.09 3.55 19.91
C GLU A 117 14.22 3.63 21.17
N ILE A 118 12.92 3.85 21.02
CA ILE A 118 12.00 3.98 22.16
C ILE A 118 11.77 2.64 22.86
N GLY A 119 12.10 1.53 22.22
CA GLY A 119 12.09 0.18 22.80
C GLY A 119 13.38 -0.19 23.53
N GLU A 120 14.40 0.67 23.54
CA GLU A 120 15.70 0.38 24.13
C GLU A 120 16.32 -0.92 23.56
N ASN A 121 16.20 -1.10 22.24
CA ASN A 121 16.55 -2.30 21.46
C ASN A 121 15.62 -3.51 21.63
N ASP A 122 14.55 -3.42 22.41
CA ASP A 122 13.45 -4.38 22.40
C ASP A 122 12.35 -3.91 21.43
N ILE A 123 12.26 -4.54 20.27
CA ILE A 123 11.29 -4.17 19.22
C ILE A 123 9.84 -4.42 19.65
N ALA A 124 9.57 -5.40 20.53
CA ALA A 124 8.22 -5.68 21.00
C ALA A 124 7.75 -4.56 21.94
N LEU A 125 8.60 -4.17 22.89
CA LEU A 125 8.35 -3.03 23.76
C LEU A 125 8.27 -1.71 22.98
N GLY A 126 9.16 -1.55 22.01
CA GLY A 126 9.19 -0.43 21.07
C GLY A 126 7.88 -0.27 20.30
N THR A 127 7.33 -1.37 19.78
CA THR A 127 6.05 -1.38 19.06
C THR A 127 4.89 -0.94 19.96
N ILE A 128 4.82 -1.45 21.21
CA ILE A 128 3.78 -1.05 22.17
C ILE A 128 3.87 0.45 22.48
N ARG A 129 5.08 0.95 22.73
CA ARG A 129 5.33 2.38 23.01
C ARG A 129 5.03 3.24 21.77
N ALA A 130 5.31 2.76 20.56
CA ALA A 130 5.04 3.45 19.30
C ALA A 130 3.55 3.66 19.06
N PHE A 131 2.72 2.63 19.25
CA PHE A 131 1.27 2.77 19.15
C PHE A 131 0.71 3.73 20.21
N LYS A 132 1.13 3.59 21.48
CA LYS A 132 0.70 4.48 22.57
C LYS A 132 1.02 5.96 22.31
N SER A 133 2.15 6.22 21.65
CA SER A 133 2.61 7.59 21.35
C SER A 133 2.09 8.12 20.00
N GLY A 134 1.65 7.24 19.09
CA GLY A 134 1.24 7.56 17.72
C GLY A 134 2.38 7.60 16.69
N ILE A 135 3.59 7.20 17.09
CA ILE A 135 4.77 7.06 16.20
C ILE A 135 4.54 5.96 15.16
N LEU A 136 3.73 4.96 15.51
CA LEU A 136 3.18 3.97 14.60
C LEU A 136 1.65 4.12 14.59
N ASP A 137 1.10 4.34 13.41
CA ASP A 137 -0.33 4.57 13.22
C ASP A 137 -0.80 3.83 11.96
N ILE A 138 -2.05 3.35 11.97
CA ILE A 138 -2.61 2.52 10.90
C ILE A 138 -3.93 3.17 10.44
N PRO A 139 -4.07 3.57 9.16
CA PRO A 139 -5.28 4.22 8.69
C PRO A 139 -6.52 3.33 8.86
N PHE A 140 -7.59 3.90 9.41
CA PHE A 140 -8.90 3.23 9.58
C PHE A 140 -8.89 1.96 10.45
N ALA A 141 -7.87 1.79 11.30
CA ALA A 141 -7.85 0.64 12.21
C ALA A 141 -8.95 0.76 13.28
N PRO A 142 -9.65 -0.35 13.61
CA PRO A 142 -10.68 -0.36 14.65
C PRO A 142 -10.11 -0.43 16.07
N SER A 143 -8.80 -0.62 16.22
CA SER A 143 -8.15 -0.77 17.53
C SER A 143 -8.18 0.54 18.30
N ILE A 144 -8.60 0.47 19.57
CA ILE A 144 -8.56 1.61 20.51
C ILE A 144 -7.13 2.08 20.83
N HIS A 145 -6.12 1.28 20.49
CA HIS A 145 -4.70 1.61 20.71
C HIS A 145 -4.08 2.37 19.53
N THR A 146 -4.81 2.53 18.44
CA THR A 146 -4.36 3.28 17.27
C THR A 146 -4.78 4.74 17.40
N LEU A 147 -3.84 5.67 17.20
CA LEU A 147 -4.12 7.10 17.33
C LEU A 147 -5.10 7.60 16.25
N GLY A 148 -5.08 7.00 15.05
CA GLY A 148 -6.05 7.26 13.99
C GLY A 148 -5.95 8.68 13.41
N LYS A 149 -4.76 9.28 13.44
CA LYS A 149 -4.50 10.63 12.90
C LYS A 149 -3.79 10.58 11.55
N LEU A 150 -3.12 9.47 11.24
CA LEU A 150 -2.55 9.22 9.92
C LEU A 150 -3.66 9.15 8.87
N LEU A 151 -3.63 10.08 7.91
CA LEU A 151 -4.54 10.08 6.76
C LEU A 151 -3.74 9.91 5.46
N PRO A 152 -4.00 8.85 4.70
CA PRO A 152 -3.43 8.68 3.38
C PRO A 152 -4.32 9.32 2.30
N ALA A 153 -3.74 9.81 1.22
CA ALA A 153 -4.46 10.19 0.00
C ALA A 153 -3.60 9.86 -1.23
N ARG A 154 -4.23 9.64 -2.38
CA ARG A 154 -3.46 9.46 -3.62
C ARG A 154 -2.89 10.79 -4.13
N ASP A 155 -1.69 10.77 -4.68
CA ASP A 155 -1.16 11.87 -5.47
C ASP A 155 -1.78 11.92 -6.88
N ASN A 156 -1.28 12.83 -7.73
CA ASN A 156 -1.84 13.04 -9.05
C ASN A 156 -1.65 11.84 -10.00
N HIS A 157 -0.73 10.93 -9.69
CA HIS A 157 -0.44 9.73 -10.47
C HIS A 157 -1.04 8.47 -9.84
N GLY A 158 -1.67 8.59 -8.68
CA GLY A 158 -2.38 7.51 -8.00
C GLY A 158 -1.57 6.78 -6.94
N ALA A 159 -0.32 7.18 -6.69
CA ALA A 159 0.48 6.62 -5.60
C ALA A 159 -0.05 7.12 -4.26
N ILE A 160 -0.09 6.26 -3.25
CA ILE A 160 -0.57 6.63 -1.91
C ILE A 160 0.51 7.46 -1.23
N ARG A 161 0.12 8.64 -0.74
CA ARG A 161 0.95 9.60 -0.02
C ARG A 161 0.31 9.95 1.32
N ILE A 162 1.07 10.67 2.13
CA ILE A 162 0.71 11.07 3.48
C ILE A 162 0.05 12.45 3.43
N LEU A 163 -1.28 12.51 3.56
CA LEU A 163 -2.04 13.77 3.63
C LEU A 163 -1.93 14.40 5.01
N ASN A 164 -2.07 13.60 6.06
CA ASN A 164 -1.82 13.99 7.43
C ASN A 164 -0.89 12.96 8.08
N PRO A 165 0.33 13.32 8.48
CA PRO A 165 1.27 12.38 9.08
C PRO A 165 0.92 12.02 10.53
N GLY A 166 0.00 12.74 11.18
CA GLY A 166 -0.27 12.54 12.60
C GLY A 166 1.00 12.75 13.44
N ARG A 167 1.51 11.66 14.05
CA ARG A 167 2.75 11.66 14.85
C ARG A 167 3.84 10.75 14.26
N LEU A 168 3.74 10.39 12.97
CA LEU A 168 4.81 9.64 12.31
C LEU A 168 6.14 10.39 12.42
N PRO A 169 7.26 9.70 12.72
CA PRO A 169 8.56 10.30 13.01
C PRO A 169 9.33 10.67 11.72
N PHE A 170 8.63 11.20 10.72
CA PHE A 170 9.24 11.56 9.44
C PHE A 170 10.06 12.85 9.54
N THR A 171 11.15 12.90 8.76
CA THR A 171 11.96 14.11 8.65
C THR A 171 11.21 15.18 7.84
N PRO A 172 11.57 16.47 8.00
CA PRO A 172 10.96 17.55 7.23
C PRO A 172 11.01 17.33 5.71
N GLU A 173 12.07 16.72 5.19
CA GLU A 173 12.22 16.45 3.75
C GLU A 173 11.21 15.41 3.25
N ILE A 174 10.91 14.38 4.04
CA ILE A 174 9.93 13.34 3.70
C ILE A 174 8.51 13.92 3.73
N LEU A 175 8.23 14.75 4.74
CA LEU A 175 6.95 15.44 4.87
C LEU A 175 6.71 16.37 3.68
N GLU A 176 7.73 17.15 3.31
CA GLU A 176 7.64 18.07 2.17
C GLU A 176 7.49 17.33 0.83
N PHE A 177 8.18 16.20 0.66
CA PHE A 177 8.01 15.35 -0.53
C PHE A 177 6.55 14.88 -0.69
N ASN A 178 5.96 14.32 0.37
CA ASN A 178 4.56 13.86 0.36
C ASN A 178 3.59 15.01 0.11
N ASN A 179 3.80 16.14 0.81
CA ASN A 179 2.98 17.34 0.68
C ASN A 179 2.99 17.86 -0.77
N LYS A 180 4.17 17.95 -1.40
CA LYS A 180 4.32 18.39 -2.80
C LYS A 180 3.58 17.49 -3.78
N LYS A 181 3.65 16.16 -3.60
CA LYS A 181 2.94 15.19 -4.47
C LYS A 181 1.42 15.33 -4.39
N ILE A 182 0.89 15.59 -3.20
CA ILE A 182 -0.55 15.84 -3.02
C ILE A 182 -0.93 17.24 -3.56
N GLU A 183 -0.06 18.24 -3.40
CA GLU A 183 -0.24 19.58 -3.95
C GLU A 183 -0.37 19.59 -5.48
N GLU A 184 0.42 18.75 -6.18
CA GLU A 184 0.30 18.54 -7.63
C GLU A 184 -1.11 18.06 -8.02
N ARG A 185 -1.72 17.17 -7.23
CA ARG A 185 -3.10 16.72 -7.42
C ARG A 185 -4.10 17.84 -7.16
N ALA A 186 -3.95 18.54 -6.05
CA ALA A 186 -4.84 19.64 -5.66
C ALA A 186 -4.92 20.72 -6.76
N LYS A 187 -3.77 21.11 -7.30
CA LYS A 187 -3.67 22.04 -8.44
C LYS A 187 -4.36 21.49 -9.69
N PHE A 188 -4.13 20.23 -10.03
CA PHE A 188 -4.75 19.61 -11.21
C PHE A 188 -6.29 19.51 -11.11
N GLU A 189 -6.79 19.23 -9.90
CA GLU A 189 -8.22 19.09 -9.61
C GLU A 189 -8.91 20.42 -9.28
N ASN A 190 -8.16 21.51 -9.17
CA ASN A 190 -8.65 22.83 -8.77
C ASN A 190 -9.47 22.79 -7.47
N ARG A 191 -8.95 22.08 -6.45
CA ARG A 191 -9.55 21.99 -5.11
C ARG A 191 -8.48 21.87 -4.03
N GLU A 192 -8.83 22.24 -2.81
CA GLU A 192 -7.93 22.13 -1.66
C GLU A 192 -7.65 20.67 -1.27
N LYS A 193 -6.45 20.44 -0.72
CA LYS A 193 -6.06 19.19 -0.06
C LYS A 193 -6.97 18.97 1.14
N SER A 194 -7.79 17.93 1.10
CA SER A 194 -8.85 17.76 2.08
C SER A 194 -9.14 16.29 2.34
N PHE A 195 -9.79 16.01 3.47
CA PHE A 195 -10.30 14.67 3.79
C PHE A 195 -11.27 14.14 2.72
N GLN A 196 -11.92 15.03 1.96
CA GLN A 196 -12.75 14.63 0.83
C GLN A 196 -11.97 13.84 -0.24
N MET A 197 -10.68 14.16 -0.48
CA MET A 197 -9.83 13.37 -1.38
C MET A 197 -9.70 11.92 -0.90
N VAL A 198 -9.55 11.73 0.41
CA VAL A 198 -9.46 10.41 1.06
C VAL A 198 -10.76 9.62 0.84
N ILE A 199 -11.90 10.26 1.09
CA ILE A 199 -13.22 9.65 0.86
C ILE A 199 -13.38 9.25 -0.60
N ASP A 200 -13.03 10.13 -1.53
CA ASP A 200 -13.16 9.85 -2.96
C ASP A 200 -12.28 8.67 -3.40
N ASP A 201 -11.06 8.57 -2.88
CA ASP A 201 -10.11 7.50 -3.18
C ASP A 201 -10.55 6.14 -2.61
N VAL A 202 -11.16 6.10 -1.43
CA VAL A 202 -11.72 4.88 -0.84
C VAL A 202 -12.77 4.24 -1.76
N TYR A 203 -13.56 5.06 -2.45
CA TYR A 203 -14.59 4.56 -3.37
C TYR A 203 -14.12 4.42 -4.83
N ALA A 204 -12.97 4.96 -5.21
CA ALA A 204 -12.57 5.11 -6.61
C ALA A 204 -12.60 3.78 -7.38
N ILE A 205 -11.96 2.73 -6.86
CA ILE A 205 -11.86 1.44 -7.58
C ILE A 205 -13.22 0.77 -7.72
N SER A 206 -14.05 0.83 -6.68
CA SER A 206 -15.44 0.34 -6.76
C SER A 206 -16.29 1.11 -7.78
N LYS A 207 -15.96 2.37 -8.04
CA LYS A 207 -16.55 3.23 -9.07
C LYS A 207 -15.87 3.12 -10.44
N GLY A 208 -14.81 2.32 -10.56
CA GLY A 208 -14.14 2.00 -11.82
C GLY A 208 -12.90 2.84 -12.16
N THR A 209 -12.35 3.62 -11.21
CA THR A 209 -11.13 4.42 -11.43
C THR A 209 -10.10 4.21 -10.32
N LEU A 210 -8.82 4.47 -10.57
CA LEU A 210 -7.81 4.39 -9.51
C LEU A 210 -7.85 5.60 -8.56
N ILE A 211 -8.08 6.80 -9.10
CA ILE A 211 -8.07 8.08 -8.38
C ILE A 211 -9.49 8.60 -8.27
N GLY A 212 -9.87 9.06 -7.07
CA GLY A 212 -11.15 9.70 -6.79
C GLY A 212 -11.18 11.14 -7.30
N ARG A 213 -11.30 11.32 -8.62
CA ARG A 213 -11.42 12.64 -9.24
C ARG A 213 -12.82 13.24 -9.01
N PRO A 214 -12.96 14.56 -8.84
CA PRO A 214 -14.26 15.23 -8.80
C PRO A 214 -15.08 14.94 -10.07
N ARG A 215 -16.39 14.76 -9.93
CA ARG A 215 -17.30 14.44 -11.05
C ARG A 215 -17.62 15.63 -11.95
N ASN A 216 -17.25 16.85 -11.55
CA ASN A 216 -17.55 18.06 -12.29
C ASN A 216 -16.29 18.58 -12.98
N LYS A 217 -16.14 18.25 -14.25
CA LYS A 217 -15.55 19.12 -15.26
C LYS A 217 -16.58 19.29 -16.37
#